data_AF-A0A1I4PMA2-F1
#
_entry.id   AF-A0A1I4PMA2-F1
#
_cell.length_a   1.000
_cell.length_b   1.000
_cell.length_c   1.000
_cell.angle_alpha   90.00
_cell.angle_beta   90.00
_cell.angle_gamma   90.00
#
_symmetry.space_group_name_H-M   'P 1'
#
loop_
_entity.id
_entity.type
_entity.pdbx_description
1 polymer ?
#
loop_
_entity_poly.entity_id
_entity_poly.type
_entity_poly.pdbx_seq_one_letter_code
_entity_poly.pdbx_strand_id
1 'polypeptide(L)'
;MTALTKIFATDQALIHIFFLVVLLDLMTGWLKAKVNHTWYSTLSWQGLWKKLSHFVLLILTGIVDFVLLQNEVHLEFTLVKVFTTCLIFNEIGSIIENTAKTEVTTYFREILKSIEKKMRKTL
;
A
#
# COMPACT_ATOMS: atom_id res chain seq x y z
N MET A 1 8.92 26.14 -8.70
CA MET A 1 8.00 25.17 -8.08
C MET A 1 6.60 25.76 -8.05
N THR A 2 5.60 25.06 -8.59
CA THR A 2 4.18 25.46 -8.52
C THR A 2 3.65 25.27 -7.09
N ALA A 3 2.63 26.03 -6.67
CA ALA A 3 2.08 25.95 -5.31
C ALA A 3 1.66 24.53 -4.91
N LEU A 4 1.13 23.75 -5.86
CA LEU A 4 0.79 22.34 -5.66
C LEU A 4 2.01 21.49 -5.27
N THR A 5 3.16 21.68 -5.92
CA THR A 5 4.40 20.94 -5.59
C THR A 5 4.91 21.25 -4.19
N LYS A 6 4.61 22.45 -3.64
CA LYS A 6 4.97 22.79 -2.27
C LYS A 6 4.11 22.04 -1.24
N ILE A 7 2.82 21.86 -1.52
CA ILE A 7 1.91 21.13 -0.61
C ILE A 7 2.39 19.69 -0.41
N PHE A 8 2.69 18.98 -1.50
CA PHE A 8 3.21 17.62 -1.41
C PHE A 8 4.65 17.54 -0.86
N ALA A 9 5.46 18.60 -0.99
CA ALA A 9 6.80 18.64 -0.43
C ALA A 9 6.80 18.76 1.11
N THR A 10 5.83 19.46 1.69
CA THR A 10 5.70 19.62 3.15
C THR A 10 5.49 18.29 3.85
N ASP A 11 4.62 17.43 3.29
CA ASP A 11 4.26 16.14 3.86
C ASP A 11 4.99 14.96 3.18
N GLN A 12 6.14 15.23 2.56
CA GLN A 12 6.88 14.27 1.75
C GLN A 12 7.19 12.98 2.50
N ALA A 13 7.62 13.06 3.77
CA ALA A 13 7.93 11.87 4.57
C ALA A 13 6.73 10.93 4.75
N LEU A 14 5.54 11.47 5.01
CA LEU A 14 4.30 10.69 5.15
C LEU A 14 3.93 9.98 3.85
N ILE A 15 4.09 10.67 2.72
CA ILE A 15 3.82 10.09 1.40
C ILE A 15 4.78 8.94 1.13
N HIS A 16 6.07 9.08 1.44
CA HIS A 16 7.05 7.99 1.27
C HIS A 16 6.70 6.77 2.13
N ILE A 17 6.28 6.99 3.39
CA ILE A 17 5.80 5.92 4.27
C ILE A 17 4.57 5.24 3.66
N PHE A 18 3.60 6.01 3.18
CA PHE A 18 2.42 5.47 2.51
C PHE A 18 2.79 4.58 1.31
N PHE A 19 3.68 5.05 0.42
CA PHE A 19 4.17 4.25 -0.70
C PHE A 19 4.83 2.95 -0.24
N LEU A 20 5.67 3.00 0.80
CA LEU A 20 6.34 1.82 1.35
C LEU A 20 5.32 0.82 1.92
N VAL A 21 4.31 1.29 2.66
CA VAL A 21 3.27 0.43 3.24
C VAL A 21 2.40 -0.20 2.14
N VAL A 22 2.00 0.55 1.11
CA VAL A 22 1.27 0.00 -0.05
C VAL A 22 2.10 -1.06 -0.77
N LEU A 23 3.40 -0.84 -0.94
CA LEU A 23 4.31 -1.82 -1.55
C LEU A 23 4.36 -3.10 -0.71
N LEU A 24 4.51 -2.98 0.61
CA LEU A 24 4.46 -4.12 1.52
C LEU A 24 3.12 -4.85 1.43
N ASP A 25 2.00 -4.13 1.34
CA ASP A 25 0.69 -4.77 1.21
C ASP A 25 0.50 -5.46 -0.14
N LEU A 26 1.07 -4.92 -1.22
CA LEU A 26 1.08 -5.60 -2.52
C LEU A 26 1.85 -6.91 -2.44
N MET A 27 3.00 -6.90 -1.74
CA MET A 27 3.79 -8.10 -1.51
C MET A 27 3.03 -9.12 -0.67
N THR A 28 2.42 -8.74 0.45
CA THR A 28 1.64 -9.68 1.28
C THR A 28 0.39 -10.20 0.56
N GLY A 29 -0.30 -9.36 -0.21
CA GLY A 29 -1.40 -9.77 -1.07
C GLY A 29 -0.99 -10.78 -2.15
N TRP A 30 0.19 -10.59 -2.77
CA TRP A 30 0.77 -11.54 -3.72
C TRP A 30 1.12 -12.88 -3.06
N LEU A 31 1.71 -12.85 -1.87
CA LEU A 31 2.02 -14.07 -1.09
C LEU A 31 0.74 -14.86 -0.78
N LYS A 32 -0.31 -14.17 -0.33
CA LYS A 32 -1.64 -14.76 -0.09
C LYS A 32 -2.23 -15.39 -1.34
N ALA A 33 -2.19 -14.68 -2.47
CA ALA A 33 -2.73 -15.19 -3.74
C ALA A 33 -1.97 -16.42 -4.25
N LYS A 34 -0.65 -16.48 -3.99
CA LYS A 34 0.19 -17.63 -4.32
C LYS A 34 -0.13 -18.86 -3.48
N VAL A 35 -0.26 -18.71 -2.17
CA VAL A 35 -0.60 -19.81 -1.28
C VAL A 35 -2.00 -20.35 -1.57
N ASN A 36 -2.96 -19.47 -1.86
CA ASN A 36 -4.34 -19.86 -2.11
C ASN A 36 -4.63 -20.22 -3.58
N HIS A 37 -3.62 -20.22 -4.46
CA HIS A 37 -3.77 -20.44 -5.91
C HIS A 37 -4.84 -19.56 -6.60
N THR A 38 -5.11 -18.35 -6.08
CA THR A 38 -6.21 -17.47 -6.51
C THR A 38 -5.73 -16.20 -7.24
N TRP A 39 -4.58 -16.26 -7.90
CA TRP A 39 -3.94 -15.13 -8.60
C TRP A 39 -4.86 -14.36 -9.54
N TYR A 40 -5.70 -15.06 -10.31
CA TYR A 40 -6.62 -14.46 -11.28
C TYR A 40 -8.06 -14.31 -10.76
N SER A 41 -8.26 -14.40 -9.44
CA SER A 41 -9.59 -14.18 -8.88
C SER A 41 -10.01 -12.71 -9.02
N THR A 42 -11.31 -12.50 -9.21
CA THR A 42 -11.94 -11.17 -9.16
C THR A 42 -11.62 -10.45 -7.85
N LEU A 43 -11.46 -11.19 -6.75
CA LEU A 43 -11.07 -10.67 -5.45
C LEU A 43 -9.67 -10.05 -5.44
N SER A 44 -8.68 -10.68 -6.10
CA SER A 44 -7.32 -10.15 -6.22
C SER A 44 -7.29 -8.84 -7.02
N TRP A 45 -8.08 -8.77 -8.10
CA TRP A 45 -8.23 -7.55 -8.92
C TRP A 45 -8.92 -6.42 -8.16
N GLN A 46 -9.97 -6.71 -7.39
CA GLN A 46 -10.62 -5.74 -6.52
C GLN A 46 -9.63 -5.15 -5.50
N GLY A 47 -8.77 -5.98 -4.91
CA GLY A 47 -7.71 -5.52 -4.01
C GLY A 47 -6.74 -4.54 -4.67
N LEU A 48 -6.34 -4.79 -5.92
CA LEU A 48 -5.48 -3.88 -6.67
C LEU A 48 -6.19 -2.56 -7.01
N TRP A 49 -7.45 -2.62 -7.44
CA TRP A 49 -8.27 -1.42 -7.72
C TRP A 49 -8.49 -0.57 -6.47
N LYS A 50 -8.69 -1.20 -5.30
CA LYS A 50 -8.79 -0.50 -4.02
C LYS A 50 -7.52 0.33 -3.75
N LYS A 51 -6.33 -0.25 -3.97
CA LYS A 51 -5.06 0.47 -3.78
C LYS A 51 -4.89 1.62 -4.75
N LEU A 52 -5.26 1.43 -6.02
CA LEU A 52 -5.24 2.51 -7.00
C LEU A 52 -6.19 3.65 -6.58
N SER A 53 -7.35 3.33 -6.02
CA SER A 53 -8.29 4.34 -5.50
C SER A 53 -7.71 5.16 -4.34
N HIS A 54 -6.84 4.57 -3.52
CA HIS A 54 -6.14 5.29 -2.45
C HIS A 54 -5.17 6.35 -2.99
N PHE A 55 -4.46 6.06 -4.09
CA PHE A 55 -3.62 7.06 -4.76
C PHE A 55 -4.46 8.19 -5.37
N VAL A 56 -5.61 7.87 -5.96
CA VAL A 56 -6.55 8.88 -6.46
C VAL A 56 -7.03 9.77 -5.31
N LEU A 57 -7.40 9.18 -4.16
CA LEU A 57 -7.82 9.93 -2.98
C LEU A 57 -6.72 10.87 -2.47
N LEU A 58 -5.46 10.42 -2.44
CA LEU A 58 -4.31 11.25 -2.06
C LEU A 58 -4.10 12.44 -3.00
N ILE A 59 -4.31 12.26 -4.31
CA ILE A 59 -4.24 13.36 -5.27
C ILE A 59 -5.38 14.36 -5.03
N LEU A 60 -6.59 13.85 -4.81
CA LEU A 60 -7.77 14.68 -4.55
C LEU A 60 -7.61 15.52 -3.28
N THR A 61 -7.03 14.98 -2.22
CA THR A 61 -6.79 15.75 -0.98
C THR A 61 -5.81 16.89 -1.20
N GLY A 62 -4.75 16.68 -2.00
CA GLY A 62 -3.83 17.75 -2.39
C GLY A 62 -4.48 18.83 -3.27
N ILE A 63 -5.44 18.45 -4.12
CA ILE A 63 -6.24 19.42 -4.90
C ILE A 63 -7.12 20.25 -3.96
N VAL A 64 -7.77 19.63 -2.96
CA VAL A 64 -8.59 20.37 -1.99
C VAL A 64 -7.73 21.31 -1.16
N ASP A 65 -6.58 20.87 -0.65
CA ASP A 65 -5.64 21.74 0.07
C ASP A 65 -5.19 22.94 -0.79
N PHE A 66 -4.96 22.72 -2.09
CA PHE A 66 -4.65 23.80 -3.03
C PHE A 66 -5.80 24.80 -3.16
N VAL A 67 -7.04 24.31 -3.34
CA VAL A 67 -8.23 25.18 -3.45
C VAL A 67 -8.45 25.98 -2.17
N LEU A 68 -8.29 25.36 -0.99
CA LEU A 68 -8.40 26.06 0.30
C LEU A 68 -7.39 27.20 0.41
N LEU A 69 -6.14 26.94 0.03
CA LEU A 69 -5.07 27.94 0.05
C LEU A 69 -5.32 29.09 -0.93
N GLN A 70 -5.91 28.83 -2.10
CA GLN A 70 -6.28 29.88 -3.07
C GLN A 70 -7.42 30.78 -2.57
N ASN A 71 -8.27 30.29 -1.67
CA ASN A 71 -9.40 31.04 -1.11
C ASN A 71 -9.08 31.61 0.29
N GLU A 72 -7.80 31.67 0.67
CA GLU A 72 -7.34 32.19 1.97
C GLU A 72 -7.95 31.46 3.18
N VAL A 73 -8.39 30.20 2.99
CA VAL A 73 -8.87 29.34 4.07
C VAL A 73 -7.67 28.61 4.66
N HIS A 74 -7.27 29.02 5.87
CA HIS A 74 -6.15 28.44 6.58
C HIS A 74 -6.62 27.40 7.60
N LEU A 75 -6.34 26.12 7.31
CA LEU A 75 -6.48 25.05 8.29
C LEU A 75 -5.17 24.86 9.06
N GLU A 76 -5.27 24.47 10.34
CA GLU A 76 -4.09 24.14 11.16
C GLU A 76 -3.34 22.88 10.67
N PHE A 77 -3.99 22.07 9.83
CA PHE A 77 -3.47 20.86 9.25
C PHE A 77 -3.87 20.74 7.77
N THR A 78 -3.04 20.06 6.98
CA THR A 78 -3.34 19.73 5.59
C THR A 78 -4.21 18.48 5.53
N LEU A 79 -5.15 18.43 4.59
CA LEU A 79 -5.93 17.24 4.31
C LEU A 79 -5.03 16.12 3.78
N VAL A 80 -3.97 16.43 3.03
CA VAL A 80 -2.94 15.47 2.64
C VAL A 80 -2.41 14.73 3.87
N LYS A 81 -2.04 15.43 4.95
CA LYS A 81 -1.53 14.80 6.18
C LYS A 81 -2.55 13.87 6.83
N VAL A 82 -3.79 14.35 7.02
CA VAL A 82 -4.85 13.58 7.69
C VAL A 82 -5.19 12.32 6.90
N PHE A 83 -5.49 12.47 5.61
CA PHE A 83 -5.92 11.35 4.79
C PHE A 83 -4.78 10.37 4.50
N THR A 84 -3.55 10.83 4.29
CA THR A 84 -2.39 9.91 4.14
C THR A 84 -2.21 9.05 5.38
N THR A 85 -2.39 9.63 6.58
CA THR A 85 -2.31 8.88 7.84
C THR A 85 -3.41 7.80 7.90
N CYS A 86 -4.65 8.14 7.55
CA CYS A 86 -5.75 7.17 7.49
C CYS A 86 -5.49 6.06 6.45
N LEU A 87 -4.95 6.41 5.29
CA LEU A 87 -4.60 5.45 4.24
C LEU A 87 -3.50 4.49 4.71
N ILE A 88 -2.48 4.97 5.42
CA ILE A 88 -1.45 4.12 6.03
C ILE A 88 -2.08 3.10 6.98
N PHE A 89 -2.97 3.53 7.88
CA PHE A 89 -3.65 2.61 8.79
C PHE A 89 -4.49 1.56 8.05
N ASN A 90 -5.19 1.95 6.98
CA ASN A 90 -5.96 1.03 6.15
C ASN A 90 -5.07 -0.03 5.47
N GLU A 91 -3.92 0.37 4.92
CA GLU A 91 -2.96 -0.56 4.32
C GLU A 91 -2.30 -1.47 5.37
N ILE A 92 -1.99 -0.98 6.57
CA ILE A 92 -1.54 -1.82 7.68
C ILE A 92 -2.59 -2.88 8.04
N GLY A 93 -3.87 -2.50 8.09
CA GLY A 93 -4.97 -3.44 8.31
C GLY A 93 -5.03 -4.52 7.23
N SER A 94 -4.87 -4.13 5.96
CA SER A 94 -4.78 -5.07 4.83
C SER A 94 -3.60 -6.03 4.96
N ILE A 95 -2.42 -5.54 5.39
CA ILE A 95 -1.22 -6.36 5.61
C ILE A 95 -1.49 -7.42 6.68
N ILE A 96 -2.10 -7.01 7.80
CA ILE A 96 -2.44 -7.91 8.91
C ILE A 96 -3.42 -8.98 8.42
N GLU A 97 -4.46 -8.61 7.67
CA GLU A 97 -5.43 -9.55 7.11
C GLU A 97 -4.77 -10.54 6.14
N ASN A 98 -3.90 -10.04 5.25
CA ASN A 98 -3.19 -10.86 4.29
C ASN A 98 -2.23 -11.83 4.98
N THR A 99 -1.53 -11.36 6.02
CA THR A 99 -0.61 -12.17 6.83
C THR A 99 -1.35 -13.21 7.66
N ALA A 100 -2.48 -12.88 8.27
CA ALA A 100 -3.29 -13.83 9.04
C ALA A 100 -3.83 -14.98 8.18
N LYS A 101 -4.17 -14.70 6.90
CA LYS A 101 -4.67 -15.69 5.94
C LYS A 101 -3.57 -16.50 5.25
N THR A 102 -2.32 -16.08 5.39
CA THR A 102 -1.16 -16.73 4.79
C THR A 102 -0.32 -17.17 5.96
N GLU A 103 -0.48 -18.39 6.48
CA GLU A 103 0.41 -18.90 7.53
C GLU A 103 1.87 -18.74 7.06
N VAL A 104 2.53 -17.63 7.42
CA VAL A 104 3.78 -17.19 6.78
C VAL A 104 4.87 -18.25 6.96
N THR A 105 4.81 -18.95 8.10
CA THR A 105 5.59 -20.15 8.43
C THR A 105 5.43 -21.27 7.40
N THR A 106 4.21 -21.52 6.92
CA THR A 106 3.91 -22.55 5.93
C THR A 106 4.47 -22.17 4.56
N TYR A 107 4.39 -20.89 4.17
CA TYR A 107 5.01 -20.39 2.94
C TYR A 107 6.54 -20.46 2.95
N PHE A 108 7.19 -19.99 4.03
CA PHE A 108 8.64 -20.11 4.18
C PHE A 108 9.09 -21.57 4.14
N ARG A 109 8.31 -22.48 4.73
CA ARG A 109 8.55 -23.93 4.67
C ARG A 109 8.48 -24.47 3.25
N GLU A 110 7.54 -24.02 2.41
CA GLU A 110 7.45 -24.45 1.01
C GLU A 110 8.60 -23.93 0.13
N ILE A 111 9.04 -22.68 0.35
CA ILE A 111 10.23 -22.14 -0.30
C ILE A 111 11.45 -22.97 0.08
N LEU A 112 11.66 -23.23 1.36
CA LEU A 112 12.78 -24.03 1.85
C LEU A 112 12.78 -25.43 1.23
N LYS A 113 11.63 -26.09 1.19
CA LYS A 113 11.47 -27.40 0.50
C LYS A 113 11.80 -27.33 -0.98
N SER A 114 11.40 -26.25 -1.66
CA SER A 114 11.68 -26.07 -3.10
C SER A 114 13.17 -25.86 -3.37
N ILE A 115 13.86 -25.10 -2.51
CA ILE A 115 15.30 -24.90 -2.56
C ILE A 115 16.04 -26.21 -2.29
N GLU A 116 15.65 -26.94 -1.23
CA GLU A 116 16.22 -28.24 -0.87
C GLU A 116 16.11 -29.25 -2.02
N LYS A 117 14.92 -29.36 -2.63
CA LYS A 117 14.68 -30.26 -3.77
C LYS A 117 15.52 -29.91 -4.99
N LYS A 118 15.78 -28.62 -5.25
CA LYS A 118 16.68 -28.19 -6.32
C LYS A 118 18.12 -28.57 -6.02
N MET A 119 18.61 -28.32 -4.80
CA MET A 119 19.99 -28.69 -4.42
C MET A 119 20.22 -30.20 -4.47
N ARG A 120 19.24 -31.01 -4.06
CA ARG A 120 19.32 -32.48 -4.08
C ARG A 120 19.30 -33.10 -5.49
N LYS A 121 18.89 -32.36 -6.52
CA LYS A 121 18.94 -32.79 -7.92
C LYS A 121 20.24 -32.40 -8.63
N THR A 122 21.06 -31.56 -8.02
CA THR A 122 22.33 -31.07 -8.59
C THR A 122 23.54 -31.84 -8.04
N LEU A 123 23.34 -32.65 -7.00
CA LEU A 123 24.24 -33.70 -6.51
C LEU A 123 23.89 -35.04 -7.16
#